data_AF-A0A7X8NN48-F1
#
_entry.id   AF-A0A7X8NN48-F1
#
_cell.length_a   1.000
_cell.length_b   1.000
_cell.length_c   1.000
_cell.angle_alpha   90.00
_cell.angle_beta   90.00
_cell.angle_gamma   90.00
#
_symmetry.space_group_name_H-M   'P 1'
#
loop_
_entity.id
_entity.type
_entity.pdbx_description
1 polymer ?
#
loop_
_entity_poly.entity_id
_entity_poly.type
_entity_poly.pdbx_seq_one_letter_code
_entity_poly.pdbx_strand_id
1 'polypeptide(L)'
;MTSPYRHYAGKVSYLNASGQEWGREHFSGSVHSRGRSLRAVCEMDDARLLREASWSVTEDWRPREGYVRNTRDGSMIGACWYSVTDRMVECEGFTAEEGRVSKRIEAPRAIDFLGMHPLAGDAITAMVRGTDERGVEKPLLCAANSMAHLGDQDLSVMLVKPVVAYMGAEQITVGAGTFDALRYTIRWSDQVPHLTDYWIEPSDCLPLLAVLPSIGERYELMELTRSPGNAS
;
A
#
# COMPACT_ATOMS: atom_id res chain seq x y z
N MET A 1 8.14 24.31 21.80
CA MET A 1 6.86 23.56 21.79
C MET A 1 7.10 22.32 20.95
N THR A 2 6.76 21.12 21.44
CA THR A 2 6.87 19.88 20.65
C THR A 2 5.74 19.85 19.62
N SER A 3 6.04 19.42 18.39
CA SER A 3 5.03 19.23 17.35
C SER A 3 3.98 18.21 17.82
N PRO A 4 2.67 18.43 17.58
CA PRO A 4 1.64 17.40 17.79
C PRO A 4 1.68 16.30 16.71
N TYR A 5 2.57 16.45 15.72
CA TYR A 5 2.72 15.53 14.60
C TYR A 5 4.05 14.81 14.69
N ARG A 6 4.01 13.48 14.49
CA ARG A 6 5.19 12.65 14.30
C ARG A 6 5.32 12.33 12.81
N HIS A 7 6.54 12.37 12.28
CA HIS A 7 6.79 12.11 10.86
C HIS A 7 7.73 10.93 10.69
N TYR A 8 7.56 10.22 9.58
CA TYR A 8 8.51 9.23 9.10
C TYR A 8 8.61 9.28 7.58
N ALA A 9 9.76 8.85 7.05
CA ALA A 9 9.97 8.69 5.62
C ALA A 9 10.94 7.53 5.36
N GLY A 10 10.76 6.85 4.24
CA GLY A 10 11.64 5.75 3.86
C GLY A 10 11.73 5.53 2.35
N LYS A 11 12.68 4.68 1.99
CA LYS A 11 12.88 4.22 0.61
C LYS A 11 12.79 2.69 0.57
N VAL A 12 11.94 2.16 -0.31
CA VAL A 12 11.92 0.73 -0.67
C VAL A 12 12.54 0.57 -2.05
N SER A 13 13.48 -0.36 -2.21
CA SER A 13 14.02 -0.72 -3.53
C SER A 13 13.28 -1.92 -4.11
N TYR A 14 12.97 -1.87 -5.41
CA TYR A 14 12.32 -2.97 -6.13
C TYR A 14 13.39 -3.77 -6.84
N LEU A 15 13.58 -5.01 -6.43
CA LEU A 15 14.69 -5.85 -6.84
C LEU A 15 14.16 -7.06 -7.60
N ASN A 16 14.72 -7.32 -8.78
CA ASN A 16 14.37 -8.49 -9.56
C ASN A 16 15.03 -9.76 -8.97
N ALA A 17 14.81 -10.92 -9.63
CA ALA A 17 15.37 -12.20 -9.18
C ALA A 17 16.91 -12.24 -9.13
N SER A 18 17.62 -11.43 -9.92
CA SER A 18 19.09 -11.31 -9.86
C SER A 18 19.56 -10.30 -8.79
N GLY A 19 18.63 -9.63 -8.10
CA GLY A 19 18.92 -8.62 -7.08
C GLY A 19 19.25 -7.24 -7.65
N GLN A 20 19.00 -7.00 -8.94
CA GLN A 20 19.19 -5.70 -9.57
C GLN A 20 17.96 -4.83 -9.32
N GLU A 21 18.19 -3.55 -8.99
CA GLU A 21 17.12 -2.58 -8.81
C GLU A 21 16.50 -2.19 -10.16
N TRP A 22 15.18 -2.36 -10.29
CA TRP A 22 14.39 -1.98 -11.47
C TRP A 22 13.39 -0.85 -11.17
N GLY A 23 13.26 -0.49 -9.89
CA GLY A 23 12.39 0.58 -9.43
C GLY A 23 12.57 0.86 -7.94
N ARG A 24 11.80 1.82 -7.43
CA ARG A 24 11.82 2.23 -6.02
C ARG A 24 10.51 2.90 -5.59
N GLU A 25 10.28 2.92 -4.29
CA GLU A 25 9.25 3.70 -3.61
C GLU A 25 9.89 4.66 -2.62
N HIS A 26 9.58 5.95 -2.72
CA HIS A 26 9.83 6.93 -1.67
C HIS A 26 8.53 7.23 -0.95
N PHE A 27 8.40 6.80 0.31
CA PHE A 27 7.20 7.00 1.10
C PHE A 27 7.43 7.92 2.29
N SER A 28 6.35 8.56 2.75
CA SER A 28 6.35 9.29 4.02
C SER A 28 4.98 9.28 4.69
N GLY A 29 4.98 9.41 6.00
CA GLY A 29 3.78 9.48 6.82
C GLY A 29 3.84 10.61 7.84
N SER A 30 2.68 11.22 8.08
CA SER A 30 2.44 12.18 9.14
C SER A 30 1.36 11.63 10.06
N VAL A 31 1.73 11.38 11.31
CA VAL A 31 0.87 10.81 12.34
C VAL A 31 0.28 11.94 13.18
N HIS A 32 -1.02 11.89 13.39
CA HIS A 32 -1.79 12.84 14.20
C HIS A 32 -2.79 12.09 15.09
N SER A 33 -3.42 12.78 16.05
CA SER A 33 -4.29 12.19 17.08
C SER A 33 -5.57 11.50 16.58
N ARG A 34 -5.83 11.52 15.27
CA ARG A 34 -7.03 10.95 14.63
C ARG A 34 -6.69 10.02 13.47
N GLY A 35 -5.41 9.69 13.28
CA GLY A 35 -4.96 8.84 12.18
C GLY A 35 -3.66 9.29 11.53
N ARG A 36 -3.56 9.04 10.22
CA ARG A 36 -2.33 9.24 9.45
C ARG A 36 -2.64 9.79 8.06
N SER A 37 -1.77 10.68 7.58
CA SER A 37 -1.68 11.09 6.18
C SER A 37 -0.41 10.49 5.58
N LEU A 38 -0.55 9.76 4.48
CA LEU A 38 0.47 8.91 3.88
C LEU A 38 0.66 9.29 2.41
N ARG A 39 1.88 9.12 1.91
CA ARG A 39 2.21 9.36 0.51
C ARG A 39 3.35 8.46 0.05
N ALA A 40 3.34 8.13 -1.23
CA ALA A 40 4.38 7.39 -1.89
C ALA A 40 4.61 7.91 -3.32
N VAL A 41 5.86 7.95 -3.73
CA VAL A 41 6.27 8.14 -5.12
C VAL A 41 6.96 6.85 -5.56
N CYS A 42 6.36 6.13 -6.50
CA CYS A 42 6.90 4.89 -7.04
C CYS A 42 7.46 5.15 -8.45
N GLU A 43 8.72 4.80 -8.65
CA GLU A 43 9.39 4.83 -9.95
C GLU A 43 9.62 3.39 -10.40
N MET A 44 9.13 3.05 -11.58
CA MET A 44 9.32 1.74 -12.23
C MET A 44 10.06 1.99 -13.54
N ASP A 45 11.39 1.94 -13.48
CA ASP A 45 12.27 2.45 -14.54
C ASP A 45 12.05 1.71 -15.86
N ASP A 46 12.00 0.38 -15.82
CA ASP A 46 11.81 -0.48 -16.99
C ASP A 46 10.47 -0.23 -17.68
N ALA A 47 9.44 0.10 -16.89
CA ALA A 47 8.11 0.44 -17.38
C ALA A 47 7.96 1.92 -17.72
N ARG A 48 8.95 2.76 -17.41
CA ARG A 48 8.91 4.23 -17.51
C ARG A 48 7.66 4.82 -16.86
N LEU A 49 7.28 4.24 -15.72
CA LEU A 49 6.06 4.54 -15.01
C LEU A 49 6.41 5.22 -13.69
N LEU A 50 5.85 6.41 -13.48
CA LEU A 50 5.87 7.16 -12.24
C LEU A 50 4.46 7.14 -11.66
N ARG A 51 4.33 6.65 -10.43
CA ARG A 51 3.10 6.77 -9.63
C ARG A 51 3.34 7.74 -8.49
N GLU A 52 2.43 8.68 -8.34
CA GLU A 52 2.29 9.49 -7.13
C GLU A 52 1.00 9.08 -6.44
N ALA A 53 1.08 8.65 -5.19
CA ALA A 53 -0.06 8.26 -4.39
C ALA A 53 -0.05 8.99 -3.05
N SER A 54 -1.24 9.41 -2.60
CA SER A 54 -1.45 9.91 -1.24
C SER A 54 -2.76 9.35 -0.69
N TRP A 55 -2.80 9.02 0.59
CA TRP A 55 -4.00 8.50 1.22
C TRP A 55 -4.04 8.82 2.71
N SER A 56 -5.23 8.74 3.30
CA SER A 56 -5.39 8.93 4.73
C SER A 56 -6.20 7.80 5.37
N VAL A 57 -5.82 7.51 6.62
CA VAL A 57 -6.46 6.49 7.44
C VAL A 57 -6.82 7.04 8.82
N THR A 58 -7.82 6.44 9.46
CA THR A 58 -8.18 6.71 10.86
C THR A 58 -7.10 6.19 11.84
N GLU A 59 -7.31 6.42 13.13
CA GLU A 59 -6.49 5.83 14.21
C GLU A 59 -6.49 4.28 14.16
N ASP A 60 -7.62 3.69 13.76
CA ASP A 60 -7.80 2.23 13.58
C ASP A 60 -7.51 1.75 12.15
N TRP A 61 -6.71 2.49 11.38
CA TRP A 61 -6.28 2.14 10.02
C TRP A 61 -7.39 2.01 8.98
N ARG A 62 -8.59 2.56 9.23
CA ARG A 62 -9.68 2.57 8.25
C ARG A 62 -9.47 3.63 7.19
N PRO A 63 -9.69 3.34 5.90
CA PRO A 63 -9.48 4.30 4.82
C PRO A 63 -10.49 5.44 4.89
N ARG A 64 -10.04 6.65 4.52
CA ARG A 64 -10.92 7.82 4.36
C ARG A 64 -10.94 8.32 2.93
N GLU A 65 -9.75 8.50 2.36
CA GLU A 65 -9.59 8.97 1.00
C GLU A 65 -8.20 8.63 0.47
N GLY A 66 -8.05 8.77 -0.84
CA GLY A 66 -6.75 8.76 -1.49
C GLY A 66 -6.79 9.39 -2.86
N TYR A 67 -5.60 9.56 -3.43
CA TYR A 67 -5.39 10.11 -4.76
C TYR A 67 -4.21 9.37 -5.39
N VAL A 68 -4.36 9.00 -6.67
CA VAL A 68 -3.28 8.45 -7.49
C VAL A 68 -3.16 9.24 -8.77
N ARG A 69 -1.93 9.58 -9.15
CA ARG A 69 -1.56 10.01 -10.49
C ARG A 69 -0.52 9.05 -11.05
N ASN A 70 -0.77 8.55 -12.26
CA ASN A 70 0.22 7.79 -13.01
C ASN A 70 0.67 8.57 -14.24
N THR A 71 1.97 8.58 -14.45
CA THR A 71 2.65 9.17 -15.61
C THR A 71 3.47 8.08 -16.27
N ARG A 72 3.28 7.86 -17.57
CA ARG A 72 4.04 6.90 -18.38
C ARG A 72 4.72 7.64 -19.51
N ASP A 73 6.02 7.39 -19.70
CA ASP A 73 6.83 8.08 -20.73
C ASP A 73 6.70 9.62 -20.67
N GLY A 74 6.63 10.17 -19.45
CA GLY A 74 6.49 11.62 -19.22
C GLY A 74 5.09 12.19 -19.49
N SER A 75 4.11 11.37 -19.86
CA SER A 75 2.71 11.78 -20.10
C SER A 75 1.78 11.23 -19.03
N MET A 76 0.91 12.07 -18.47
CA MET A 76 -0.09 11.63 -17.49
C MET A 76 -1.09 10.67 -18.17
N ILE A 77 -1.17 9.44 -17.67
CA ILE A 77 -2.12 8.43 -18.16
C ILE A 77 -3.36 8.33 -17.28
N GLY A 78 -3.31 8.88 -16.06
CA GLY A 78 -4.51 9.13 -15.28
C GLY A 78 -4.25 9.77 -13.93
N ALA A 79 -5.30 10.33 -13.38
CA ALA A 79 -5.35 11.01 -12.09
C ALA A 79 -6.75 10.84 -11.48
N CYS A 80 -6.84 10.12 -10.37
CA CYS A 80 -8.12 9.78 -9.74
C CYS A 80 -8.05 10.00 -8.23
N TRP A 81 -9.12 10.57 -7.70
CA TRP A 81 -9.39 10.71 -6.28
C TRP A 81 -10.41 9.67 -5.85
N TYR A 82 -10.25 9.15 -4.63
CA TYR A 82 -11.09 8.13 -4.03
C TYR A 82 -11.55 8.59 -2.66
N SER A 83 -12.82 8.39 -2.34
CA SER A 83 -13.37 8.66 -1.01
C SER A 83 -14.06 7.44 -0.46
N VAL A 84 -13.83 7.14 0.82
CA VAL A 84 -14.42 6.04 1.54
C VAL A 84 -15.09 6.57 2.81
N THR A 85 -16.33 6.16 3.03
CA THR A 85 -17.06 6.49 4.27
C THR A 85 -17.17 5.27 5.17
N ASP A 86 -17.89 4.25 4.72
CA ASP A 86 -18.02 2.94 5.38
C ASP A 86 -18.18 1.88 4.30
N ARG A 87 -19.38 1.81 3.72
CA ARG A 87 -19.73 0.92 2.60
C ARG A 87 -19.68 1.60 1.25
N MET A 88 -19.54 2.92 1.22
CA MET A 88 -19.51 3.67 -0.04
C MET A 88 -18.09 4.03 -0.41
N VAL A 89 -17.77 3.78 -1.68
CA VAL A 89 -16.55 4.27 -2.32
C VAL A 89 -16.90 5.09 -3.54
N GLU A 90 -16.34 6.27 -3.63
CA GLU A 90 -16.45 7.17 -4.77
C GLU A 90 -15.10 7.30 -5.46
N CYS A 91 -15.12 7.44 -6.78
CA CYS A 91 -13.95 7.72 -7.60
C CYS A 91 -14.31 8.83 -8.59
N GLU A 92 -13.54 9.91 -8.56
CA GLU A 92 -13.63 11.01 -9.53
C GLU A 92 -12.25 11.27 -10.11
N GLY A 93 -12.15 11.46 -11.42
CA GLY A 93 -10.85 11.66 -12.05
C GLY A 93 -10.87 11.72 -13.56
N PHE A 94 -9.70 11.50 -14.14
CA PHE A 94 -9.51 11.37 -15.56
C PHE A 94 -8.48 10.27 -15.86
N THR A 95 -8.73 9.47 -16.89
CA THR A 95 -7.76 8.51 -17.44
C THR A 95 -7.64 8.71 -18.95
N ALA A 96 -6.49 8.36 -19.51
CA ALA A 96 -6.27 8.42 -20.96
C ALA A 96 -7.21 7.48 -21.72
N GLU A 97 -7.68 6.40 -21.07
CA GLU A 97 -8.57 5.40 -21.64
C GLU A 97 -10.05 5.79 -21.58
N GLU A 98 -10.55 6.20 -20.42
CA GLU A 98 -11.99 6.46 -20.20
C GLU A 98 -12.36 7.94 -20.31
N GLY A 99 -11.39 8.85 -20.38
CA GLY A 99 -11.65 10.27 -20.21
C GLY A 99 -12.05 10.58 -18.77
N ARG A 100 -13.16 11.29 -18.54
CA ARG A 100 -13.65 11.60 -17.19
C ARG A 100 -14.16 10.33 -16.50
N VAL A 101 -13.59 10.02 -15.34
CA VAL A 101 -14.07 8.98 -14.43
C VAL A 101 -14.98 9.60 -13.37
N SER A 102 -16.16 9.02 -13.18
CA SER A 102 -17.11 9.35 -12.12
C SER A 102 -17.87 8.09 -11.77
N LYS A 103 -17.49 7.46 -10.65
CA LYS A 103 -17.96 6.13 -10.26
C LYS A 103 -18.26 6.09 -8.77
N ARG A 104 -19.33 5.38 -8.43
CA ARG A 104 -19.72 5.12 -7.04
C ARG A 104 -20.06 3.64 -6.88
N ILE A 105 -19.52 3.02 -5.84
CA ILE A 105 -19.76 1.63 -5.49
C ILE A 105 -20.30 1.55 -4.08
N GLU A 106 -21.40 0.81 -3.90
CA GLU A 106 -21.86 0.36 -2.59
C GLU A 106 -21.36 -1.07 -2.33
N ALA A 107 -20.62 -1.23 -1.24
CA ALA A 107 -20.02 -2.47 -0.81
C ALA A 107 -20.96 -3.26 0.11
N PRO A 108 -20.81 -4.59 0.19
CA PRO A 108 -21.67 -5.43 1.05
C PRO A 108 -21.42 -5.23 2.55
N ARG A 109 -20.26 -4.68 2.92
CA ARG A 109 -19.86 -4.33 4.29
C ARG A 109 -18.81 -3.22 4.26
N ALA A 110 -18.39 -2.75 5.43
CA ALA A 110 -17.32 -1.77 5.59
C ALA A 110 -16.08 -2.14 4.76
N ILE A 111 -15.52 -1.16 4.05
CA ILE A 111 -14.25 -1.30 3.35
C ILE A 111 -13.13 -1.39 4.38
N ASP A 112 -12.21 -2.33 4.16
CA ASP A 112 -11.10 -2.57 5.06
C ASP A 112 -9.91 -1.65 4.79
N PHE A 113 -9.58 -1.44 3.51
CA PHE A 113 -8.50 -0.55 3.09
C PHE A 113 -8.64 -0.14 1.62
N LEU A 114 -7.88 0.89 1.23
CA LEU A 114 -7.71 1.31 -0.17
C LEU A 114 -6.45 0.67 -0.75
N GLY A 115 -6.60 -0.11 -1.82
CA GLY A 115 -5.49 -0.71 -2.56
C GLY A 115 -5.01 0.23 -3.65
N MET A 116 -3.96 1.00 -3.37
CA MET A 116 -3.48 2.08 -4.25
C MET A 116 -2.19 1.74 -5.01
N HIS A 117 -1.60 0.56 -4.75
CA HIS A 117 -0.36 -0.01 -5.31
C HIS A 117 1.00 0.51 -4.81
N PRO A 118 1.14 1.44 -3.85
CA PRO A 118 2.36 1.51 -3.04
C PRO A 118 2.44 0.40 -2.01
N LEU A 119 3.64 -0.13 -1.76
CA LEU A 119 3.87 -1.11 -0.70
C LEU A 119 3.61 -0.54 0.69
N ALA A 120 3.86 0.75 0.90
CA ALA A 120 3.48 1.41 2.15
C ALA A 120 1.95 1.45 2.35
N GLY A 121 1.17 1.42 1.26
CA GLY A 121 -0.28 1.28 1.31
C GLY A 121 -0.71 -0.16 1.56
N ASP A 122 -0.09 -1.10 0.85
CA ASP A 122 -0.40 -2.53 0.98
C ASP A 122 -0.09 -3.09 2.38
N ALA A 123 0.91 -2.54 3.06
CA ALA A 123 1.26 -2.88 4.44
C ALA A 123 0.05 -2.76 5.40
N ILE A 124 -0.91 -1.88 5.12
CA ILE A 124 -2.12 -1.67 5.96
C ILE A 124 -2.94 -2.95 6.11
N THR A 125 -2.86 -3.86 5.14
CA THR A 125 -3.50 -5.19 5.24
C THR A 125 -3.10 -5.93 6.52
N ALA A 126 -1.87 -5.76 7.02
CA ALA A 126 -1.41 -6.36 8.27
C ALA A 126 -2.18 -5.82 9.49
N MET A 127 -2.40 -4.50 9.54
CA MET A 127 -3.11 -3.84 10.65
C MET A 127 -4.58 -4.24 10.68
N VAL A 128 -5.21 -4.35 9.51
CA VAL A 128 -6.59 -4.82 9.39
C VAL A 128 -6.69 -6.32 9.71
N ARG A 129 -5.73 -7.13 9.24
CA ARG A 129 -5.73 -8.58 9.50
C ARG A 129 -5.52 -8.90 10.98
N GLY A 130 -4.71 -8.12 11.69
CA GLY A 130 -4.33 -8.40 13.07
C GLY A 130 -3.38 -9.58 13.20
N THR A 131 -3.15 -10.06 14.43
CA THR A 131 -2.19 -11.13 14.77
C THR A 131 -2.85 -12.38 15.37
N ASP A 132 -4.17 -12.43 15.38
CA ASP A 132 -4.92 -13.58 15.84
C ASP A 132 -4.88 -14.73 14.82
N GLU A 133 -5.12 -15.94 15.30
CA GLU A 133 -5.31 -17.13 14.47
C GLU A 133 -4.20 -17.32 13.43
N ARG A 134 -2.97 -17.57 13.93
CA ARG A 134 -1.79 -17.80 13.08
C ARG A 134 -2.07 -18.87 12.02
N GLY A 135 -1.72 -18.57 10.77
CA GLY A 135 -1.88 -19.44 9.61
C GLY A 135 -3.31 -19.50 9.06
N VAL A 136 -4.29 -18.85 9.71
CA VAL A 136 -5.67 -18.82 9.21
C VAL A 136 -5.82 -17.69 8.19
N GLU A 137 -6.26 -18.08 6.99
CA GLU A 137 -6.63 -17.17 5.92
C GLU A 137 -7.91 -16.40 6.27
N LYS A 138 -7.86 -15.06 6.20
CA LYS A 138 -9.04 -14.19 6.35
C LYS A 138 -9.23 -13.31 5.11
N PRO A 139 -10.44 -13.27 4.53
CA PRO A 139 -10.73 -12.36 3.43
C PRO A 139 -10.91 -10.93 3.94
N LEU A 140 -10.20 -9.99 3.33
CA LEU A 140 -10.44 -8.56 3.50
C LEU A 140 -11.30 -8.03 2.35
N LEU A 141 -11.84 -6.82 2.50
CA LEU A 141 -12.57 -6.11 1.45
C LEU A 141 -11.81 -4.85 1.07
N CYS A 142 -11.13 -4.93 -0.06
CA CYS A 142 -10.32 -3.86 -0.63
C CYS A 142 -11.13 -3.08 -1.66
N ALA A 143 -11.01 -1.76 -1.62
CA ALA A 143 -11.32 -0.92 -2.77
C ALA A 143 -10.02 -0.62 -3.51
N ALA A 144 -9.78 -1.33 -4.60
CA ALA A 144 -8.56 -1.23 -5.38
C ALA A 144 -8.74 -0.27 -6.55
N ASN A 145 -7.68 0.47 -6.89
CA ASN A 145 -7.70 1.35 -8.06
C ASN A 145 -7.28 0.67 -9.36
N SER A 146 -6.70 -0.53 -9.29
CA SER A 146 -6.29 -1.28 -10.48
C SER A 146 -6.07 -2.76 -10.13
N MET A 147 -6.29 -3.64 -11.11
CA MET A 147 -5.92 -5.06 -11.04
C MET A 147 -4.67 -5.40 -11.84
N ALA A 148 -4.15 -4.44 -12.62
CA ALA A 148 -2.92 -4.65 -13.38
C ALA A 148 -1.75 -4.92 -12.44
N HIS A 149 -0.81 -5.76 -12.85
CA HIS A 149 0.38 -6.07 -12.06
C HIS A 149 1.17 -4.80 -11.68
N LEU A 150 1.29 -3.86 -12.60
CA LEU A 150 1.93 -2.56 -12.35
C LEU A 150 0.97 -1.51 -11.79
N GLY A 151 -0.32 -1.82 -11.63
CA GLY A 151 -1.35 -0.92 -11.08
C GLY A 151 -1.65 0.31 -11.94
N ASP A 152 -1.45 0.24 -13.25
CA ASP A 152 -1.45 1.39 -14.15
C ASP A 152 -2.64 1.45 -15.13
N GLN A 153 -3.52 0.45 -15.06
CA GLN A 153 -4.72 0.34 -15.90
C GLN A 153 -5.99 0.62 -15.10
N ASP A 154 -7.05 1.01 -15.80
CA ASP A 154 -8.38 1.38 -15.33
C ASP A 154 -8.43 2.60 -14.39
N LEU A 155 -7.56 2.71 -13.38
CA LEU A 155 -7.48 3.75 -12.32
C LEU A 155 -8.82 4.22 -11.71
N SER A 156 -9.92 3.59 -12.08
CA SER A 156 -11.23 3.69 -11.49
C SER A 156 -11.20 2.97 -10.16
N VAL A 157 -12.35 2.55 -9.64
CA VAL A 157 -12.42 1.76 -8.41
C VAL A 157 -13.14 0.45 -8.65
N MET A 158 -12.65 -0.61 -8.01
CA MET A 158 -13.29 -1.93 -7.96
C MET A 158 -13.15 -2.56 -6.57
N LEU A 159 -14.06 -3.49 -6.25
CA LEU A 159 -13.98 -4.25 -5.02
C LEU A 159 -13.20 -5.55 -5.24
N VAL A 160 -12.19 -5.76 -4.42
CA VAL A 160 -11.31 -6.93 -4.45
C VAL A 160 -11.33 -7.59 -3.07
N LYS A 161 -11.20 -8.91 -3.03
CA LYS A 161 -11.24 -9.70 -1.79
C LYS A 161 -9.91 -10.44 -1.58
N PRO A 162 -8.83 -9.72 -1.21
CA PRO A 162 -7.58 -10.39 -0.92
C PRO A 162 -7.73 -11.26 0.33
N VAL A 163 -7.00 -12.36 0.36
CA VAL A 163 -6.96 -13.28 1.50
C VAL A 163 -5.61 -13.15 2.19
N VAL A 164 -5.64 -12.91 3.49
CA VAL A 164 -4.46 -12.58 4.29
C VAL A 164 -4.34 -13.54 5.47
N ALA A 165 -3.15 -14.09 5.70
CA ALA A 165 -2.85 -14.90 6.88
C ALA A 165 -1.66 -14.32 7.66
N TYR A 166 -1.79 -14.25 8.98
CA TYR A 166 -0.69 -13.90 9.87
C TYR A 166 0.19 -15.13 10.11
N MET A 167 1.50 -15.01 9.90
CA MET A 167 2.45 -16.13 9.93
C MET A 167 3.36 -16.15 11.16
N GLY A 168 3.25 -15.16 12.04
CA GLY A 168 4.05 -15.05 13.26
C GLY A 168 4.94 -13.82 13.29
N ALA A 169 5.58 -13.59 14.44
CA ALA A 169 6.59 -12.58 14.61
C ALA A 169 7.99 -13.19 14.41
N GLU A 170 8.88 -12.45 13.79
CA GLU A 170 10.29 -12.81 13.63
C GLU A 170 11.14 -11.56 13.49
N GLN A 171 12.43 -11.68 13.82
CA GLN A 171 13.38 -10.60 13.58
C GLN A 171 13.98 -10.76 12.18
N ILE A 172 13.99 -9.68 11.41
CA ILE A 172 14.60 -9.66 10.07
C ILE A 172 15.59 -8.50 9.94
N THR A 173 16.52 -8.66 9.01
CA THR A 173 17.46 -7.60 8.61
C THR A 173 17.21 -7.25 7.15
N VAL A 174 17.06 -5.96 6.89
CA VAL A 174 16.90 -5.34 5.57
C VAL A 174 17.92 -4.21 5.43
N GLY A 175 18.00 -3.59 4.26
CA GLY A 175 18.92 -2.47 4.01
C GLY A 175 18.87 -1.34 5.05
N ALA A 176 17.69 -1.05 5.61
CA ALA A 176 17.51 -0.02 6.64
C ALA A 176 17.91 -0.44 8.08
N GLY A 177 18.26 -1.72 8.29
CA GLY A 177 18.64 -2.25 9.61
C GLY A 177 17.87 -3.51 10.01
N THR A 178 17.88 -3.80 11.32
CA THR A 178 17.23 -4.98 11.91
C THR A 178 15.97 -4.57 12.66
N PHE A 179 14.89 -5.32 12.45
CA PHE A 179 13.56 -5.00 12.97
C PHE A 179 12.86 -6.24 13.51
N ASP A 180 12.07 -6.06 14.57
CA ASP A 180 11.05 -7.04 14.95
C ASP A 180 9.85 -6.87 14.01
N ALA A 181 9.60 -7.91 13.22
CA ALA A 181 8.62 -7.89 12.15
C ALA A 181 7.47 -8.86 12.41
N LEU A 182 6.31 -8.53 11.87
CA LEU A 182 5.19 -9.44 11.72
C LEU A 182 5.14 -9.93 10.28
N ARG A 183 5.16 -11.25 10.07
CA ARG A 183 5.06 -11.85 8.74
C ARG A 183 3.60 -12.14 8.39
N TYR A 184 3.23 -11.84 7.15
CA TYR A 184 1.93 -12.13 6.56
C TYR A 184 2.09 -12.77 5.19
N THR A 185 1.14 -13.61 4.79
CA THR A 185 0.96 -14.00 3.39
C THR A 185 -0.29 -13.35 2.83
N ILE A 186 -0.20 -12.83 1.60
CA ILE A 186 -1.30 -12.17 0.92
C ILE A 186 -1.52 -12.83 -0.44
N ARG A 187 -2.76 -13.19 -0.72
CA ARG A 187 -3.24 -13.53 -2.06
C ARG A 187 -4.21 -12.45 -2.50
N TRP A 188 -3.84 -11.65 -3.49
CA TRP A 188 -4.58 -10.44 -3.85
C TRP A 188 -5.95 -10.72 -4.47
N SER A 189 -6.06 -11.76 -5.29
CA SER A 189 -7.33 -12.22 -5.84
C SER A 189 -7.20 -13.65 -6.36
N ASP A 190 -8.30 -14.25 -6.77
CA ASP A 190 -8.28 -15.54 -7.48
C ASP A 190 -7.62 -15.43 -8.87
N GLN A 191 -7.55 -14.22 -9.44
CA GLN A 191 -6.90 -13.94 -10.73
C GLN A 191 -5.39 -13.70 -10.60
N VAL A 192 -4.91 -13.39 -9.39
CA VAL A 192 -3.49 -13.23 -9.06
C VAL A 192 -3.15 -14.28 -7.99
N PRO A 193 -2.99 -15.56 -8.39
CA PRO A 193 -2.97 -16.69 -7.47
C PRO A 193 -1.67 -16.80 -6.67
N HIS A 194 -0.68 -15.96 -6.96
CA HIS A 194 0.60 -15.97 -6.28
C HIS A 194 0.48 -15.37 -4.88
N LEU A 195 1.01 -16.08 -3.90
CA LEU A 195 1.19 -15.55 -2.57
C LEU A 195 2.35 -14.57 -2.58
N THR A 196 2.17 -13.44 -1.91
CA THR A 196 3.24 -12.53 -1.54
C THR A 196 3.47 -12.65 -0.05
N ASP A 197 4.71 -12.89 0.35
CA ASP A 197 5.12 -12.74 1.75
C ASP A 197 5.41 -11.27 2.05
N TYR A 198 4.88 -10.76 3.16
CA TYR A 198 5.13 -9.41 3.67
C TYR A 198 5.66 -9.47 5.09
N TRP A 199 6.72 -8.72 5.36
CA TRP A 199 7.21 -8.44 6.70
C TRP A 199 6.96 -6.97 7.02
N ILE A 200 6.21 -6.74 8.09
CA ILE A 200 5.73 -5.41 8.47
C ILE A 200 6.22 -5.06 9.86
N GLU A 201 6.70 -3.83 10.03
CA GLU A 201 6.94 -3.25 11.35
C GLU A 201 5.62 -2.67 11.89
N PRO A 202 5.13 -3.15 13.05
CA PRO A 202 3.76 -2.89 13.45
C PRO A 202 3.47 -1.48 14.00
N SER A 203 4.45 -0.74 14.51
CA SER A 203 4.19 0.56 15.15
C SER A 203 3.74 1.63 14.16
N ASP A 204 4.36 1.64 12.97
CA ASP A 204 4.06 2.57 11.88
C ASP A 204 3.50 1.88 10.64
N CYS A 205 3.26 0.57 10.70
CA CYS A 205 2.82 -0.24 9.56
C CYS A 205 3.78 -0.08 8.36
N LEU A 206 5.09 -0.22 8.63
CA LEU A 206 6.11 -0.02 7.61
C LEU A 206 6.32 -1.30 6.81
N PRO A 207 6.35 -1.24 5.46
CA PRO A 207 6.81 -2.37 4.67
C PRO A 207 8.32 -2.53 4.88
N LEU A 208 8.74 -3.64 5.47
CA LEU A 208 10.16 -3.97 5.66
C LEU A 208 10.69 -4.77 4.47
N LEU A 209 9.98 -5.84 4.13
CA LEU A 209 10.30 -6.73 3.03
C LEU A 209 9.01 -7.28 2.43
N ALA A 210 8.91 -7.32 1.12
CA ALA A 210 7.93 -8.14 0.42
C ALA A 210 8.66 -9.08 -0.56
N VAL A 211 8.22 -10.33 -0.66
CA VAL A 211 8.79 -11.33 -1.58
C VAL A 211 7.66 -11.95 -2.37
N LEU A 212 7.79 -11.96 -3.69
CA LEU A 212 6.89 -12.65 -4.62
C LEU A 212 7.60 -13.93 -5.09
N PRO A 213 7.40 -15.08 -4.43
CA PRO A 213 8.21 -16.26 -4.67
C PRO A 213 8.06 -16.82 -6.08
N SER A 214 6.93 -16.57 -6.75
CA SER A 214 6.65 -17.07 -8.11
C SER A 214 7.57 -16.48 -9.18
N ILE A 215 8.04 -15.24 -8.99
CA ILE A 215 8.89 -14.52 -9.95
C ILE A 215 10.24 -14.12 -9.36
N GLY A 216 10.46 -14.33 -8.06
CA GLY A 216 11.72 -14.04 -7.38
C GLY A 216 11.95 -12.54 -7.14
N GLU A 217 10.95 -11.70 -7.36
CA GLU A 217 11.02 -10.28 -7.03
C GLU A 217 10.97 -10.07 -5.51
N ARG A 218 11.75 -9.11 -5.04
CA ARG A 218 11.73 -8.65 -3.66
C ARG A 218 11.69 -7.14 -3.59
N TYR A 219 11.04 -6.63 -2.55
CA TYR A 219 10.88 -5.21 -2.31
C TYR A 219 11.37 -4.95 -0.89
N GLU A 220 12.46 -4.21 -0.75
CA GLU A 220 13.22 -4.15 0.50
C GLU A 220 13.38 -2.72 1.00
N LEU A 221 13.09 -2.48 2.28
CA LEU A 221 13.29 -1.19 2.92
C LEU A 221 14.79 -0.91 3.05
N MET A 222 15.26 0.12 2.35
CA MET A 222 16.67 0.52 2.30
C MET A 222 16.98 1.66 3.25
N GLU A 223 16.04 2.58 3.45
CA GLU A 223 16.24 3.78 4.26
C GLU A 223 15.00 4.04 5.11
N LEU A 224 15.21 4.47 6.36
CA LEU A 224 14.14 4.90 7.26
C LEU A 224 14.61 6.08 8.11
N THR A 225 13.79 7.11 8.17
CA THR A 225 13.96 8.26 9.05
C THR A 225 12.68 8.49 9.86
N ARG A 226 12.85 8.86 11.13
CA ARG A 226 11.75 9.19 12.04
C ARG A 226 12.05 10.52 12.72
N SER A 227 11.07 11.42 12.75
CA SER A 227 11.16 12.69 13.46
C SER A 227 10.17 12.68 14.64
N PRO A 228 10.63 12.96 15.87
CA PRO A 228 9.80 12.85 17.06
C PRO A 228 8.68 13.90 17.08
N GLY A 229 7.53 13.53 17.64
CA GLY A 229 6.38 14.40 17.91
C GLY A 229 5.50 13.78 19.00
N ASN A 230 4.74 14.62 19.71
CA ASN A 230 3.78 14.16 20.72
C ASN A 230 2.46 13.82 20.04
N ALA A 231 2.39 12.67 19.37
CA ALA A 231 1.12 12.10 18.95
C ALA A 231 0.50 11.38 20.16
N SER A 232 -0.29 12.10 20.95
CA SER A 232 -1.15 11.56 22.02
C SER A 232 -2.48 11.09 21.46
#